data_AF-A0A1F6GT64-F1
#
_entry.id   AF-A0A1F6GT64-F1
#
_cell.length_a   1.000
_cell.length_b   1.000
_cell.length_c   1.000
_cell.angle_alpha   90.00
_cell.angle_beta   90.00
_cell.angle_gamma   90.00
#
_symmetry.space_group_name_H-M   'P 1'
#
loop_
_entity.id
_entity.type
_entity.pdbx_description
1 polymer ?
#
loop_
_entity_poly.entity_id
_entity_poly.type
_entity_poly.pdbx_seq_one_letter_code
_entity_poly.pdbx_strand_id
1 'polypeptide(L)'
;MEIKLTLLALPLLYLLGLLLTHALAVRAWPKVSGQKLVLLVILSGNFPSLGLGIFLLWPLRLEGWLPVLAYLVVVYNGLGYGYFHFFNLSETARRIRLLIEVYQGVGAGTEKYQPESMVKNRIDRLVAMGQLEEGQGKYRVKGRLLLNAALVLELYKKLLGF
;
A
#
# COMPACT_ATOMS: atom_id res chain seq x y z
N MET A 1 -12.44 27.56 1.98
CA MET A 1 -11.37 26.64 1.55
C MET A 1 -11.16 26.88 0.07
N GLU A 2 -9.94 27.16 -0.38
CA GLU A 2 -9.67 27.35 -1.81
C GLU A 2 -9.91 26.04 -2.57
N ILE A 3 -10.54 26.12 -3.74
CA ILE A 3 -10.85 24.96 -4.61
C ILE A 3 -9.65 24.03 -4.83
N LYS A 4 -8.46 24.62 -5.01
CA LYS A 4 -7.21 23.90 -5.22
C LYS A 4 -6.85 23.02 -4.03
N LEU A 5 -7.03 23.53 -2.81
CA LEU A 5 -6.76 22.78 -1.59
C LEU A 5 -7.74 21.62 -1.43
N THR A 6 -9.02 21.84 -1.72
CA THR A 6 -10.05 20.79 -1.67
C THR A 6 -9.74 19.65 -2.65
N LEU A 7 -9.39 19.98 -3.89
CA LEU A 7 -9.06 19.00 -4.94
C LEU A 7 -7.76 18.24 -4.68
N LEU A 8 -6.85 18.81 -3.87
CA LEU A 8 -5.66 18.14 -3.39
C LEU A 8 -5.94 17.21 -2.19
N ALA A 9 -6.79 17.65 -1.27
CA ALA A 9 -7.10 16.92 -0.04
C ALA A 9 -7.99 15.68 -0.29
N LEU A 10 -8.95 15.77 -1.21
CA LEU A 10 -9.89 14.69 -1.52
C LEU A 10 -9.21 13.37 -1.91
N PRO A 11 -8.23 13.34 -2.84
CA PRO A 11 -7.46 12.13 -3.13
C PRO A 11 -6.71 11.52 -1.94
N LEU A 12 -6.17 12.35 -1.05
CA LEU A 12 -5.47 11.88 0.16
C LEU A 12 -6.44 11.24 1.15
N LEU A 13 -7.62 11.84 1.33
CA LEU A 13 -8.69 11.29 2.15
C LEU A 13 -9.23 9.99 1.56
N TYR A 14 -9.37 9.91 0.24
CA TYR A 14 -9.73 8.67 -0.46
C TYR A 14 -8.71 7.56 -0.17
N LEU A 15 -7.41 7.84 -0.34
CA LEU A 15 -6.35 6.87 -0.08
C LEU A 15 -6.35 6.40 1.38
N LEU A 16 -6.47 7.33 2.34
CA LEU A 16 -6.53 6.99 3.76
C LEU A 16 -7.76 6.14 4.07
N GLY A 17 -8.93 6.53 3.56
CA GLY A 17 -10.18 5.78 3.69
C GLY A 17 -10.06 4.38 3.12
N LEU A 18 -9.48 4.23 1.92
CA LEU A 18 -9.20 2.95 1.27
C LEU A 18 -8.31 2.04 2.14
N LEU A 19 -7.21 2.58 2.68
CA LEU A 19 -6.29 1.81 3.52
C LEU A 19 -6.96 1.31 4.81
N LEU A 20 -7.72 2.17 5.47
CA LEU A 20 -8.41 1.86 6.73
C LEU A 20 -9.55 0.85 6.50
N THR A 21 -10.40 1.11 5.50
CA THR A 21 -11.53 0.22 5.18
C THR A 21 -11.05 -1.15 4.73
N HIS A 22 -9.98 -1.24 3.93
CA HIS A 22 -9.39 -2.52 3.59
C HIS A 22 -8.82 -3.25 4.82
N ALA A 23 -8.10 -2.54 5.70
CA ALA A 23 -7.58 -3.15 6.93
C ALA A 23 -8.70 -3.69 7.84
N LEU A 24 -9.79 -2.95 7.98
CA LEU A 24 -10.98 -3.40 8.72
C LEU A 24 -11.67 -4.57 8.02
N ALA A 25 -11.79 -4.54 6.69
CA ALA A 25 -12.42 -5.61 5.92
C ALA A 25 -11.65 -6.94 6.04
N VAL A 26 -10.32 -6.92 5.96
CA VAL A 26 -9.49 -8.13 6.12
C VAL A 26 -9.67 -8.74 7.52
N ARG A 27 -9.82 -7.90 8.56
CA ARG A 27 -10.09 -8.35 9.92
C ARG A 27 -11.50 -8.89 10.12
N ALA A 28 -12.50 -8.25 9.51
CA ALA A 28 -13.90 -8.65 9.62
C ALA A 28 -14.21 -9.93 8.83
N TRP A 29 -13.53 -10.15 7.71
CA TRP A 29 -13.75 -11.30 6.82
C TRP A 29 -12.46 -12.08 6.53
N PRO A 30 -11.84 -12.71 7.55
CA PRO A 30 -10.54 -13.39 7.40
C PRO A 30 -10.57 -14.60 6.45
N LYS A 31 -11.77 -15.16 6.18
CA LYS A 31 -11.95 -16.28 5.24
C LYS A 31 -11.96 -15.84 3.76
N VAL A 32 -12.12 -14.54 3.49
CA VAL A 32 -12.13 -14.01 2.14
C VAL A 32 -10.71 -13.62 1.76
N SER A 33 -10.30 -13.94 0.53
CA SER A 33 -8.99 -13.52 0.03
C SER A 33 -8.84 -11.99 0.11
N GLY A 34 -7.74 -11.52 0.70
CA GLY A 34 -7.44 -10.08 0.78
C GLY A 34 -7.46 -9.38 -0.59
N GLN A 35 -7.12 -10.10 -1.67
CA GLN A 35 -7.16 -9.56 -3.04
C GLN A 35 -8.59 -9.26 -3.50
N LYS A 36 -9.56 -10.11 -3.12
CA LYS A 36 -10.97 -9.88 -3.41
C LYS A 36 -11.52 -8.73 -2.56
N LEU A 37 -11.12 -8.68 -1.28
CA LEU A 37 -11.53 -7.62 -0.36
C LEU A 37 -11.01 -6.26 -0.82
N VAL A 38 -9.73 -6.15 -1.20
CA VAL A 38 -9.18 -4.88 -1.66
C VAL A 38 -9.88 -4.39 -2.93
N LEU A 39 -10.19 -5.28 -3.87
CA LEU A 39 -10.94 -4.94 -5.08
C LEU A 39 -12.34 -4.44 -4.73
N LEU A 40 -13.05 -5.14 -3.85
CA LEU A 40 -14.39 -4.75 -3.40
C LEU A 40 -14.36 -3.38 -2.72
N VAL A 41 -13.36 -3.12 -1.87
CA VAL A 41 -13.20 -1.84 -1.17
C VAL A 41 -12.88 -0.71 -2.15
N ILE A 42 -12.04 -0.95 -3.17
CA ILE A 42 -11.76 0.06 -4.22
C ILE A 42 -13.05 0.41 -4.96
N LEU A 43 -13.78 -0.60 -5.46
CA LEU A 43 -14.99 -0.39 -6.25
C LEU A 43 -16.10 0.27 -5.43
N SER A 44 -16.37 -0.23 -4.23
CA SER A 44 -17.42 0.32 -3.35
C SER A 44 -17.03 1.67 -2.76
N GLY A 45 -15.75 1.92 -2.48
CA GLY A 45 -15.25 3.16 -1.90
C GLY A 45 -15.28 4.35 -2.86
N ASN A 46 -15.39 4.13 -4.17
CA ASN A 46 -15.55 5.21 -5.15
C ASN A 46 -16.86 6.00 -4.93
N PHE A 47 -17.98 5.33 -4.67
CA PHE A 47 -19.29 5.96 -4.50
C PHE A 47 -19.35 6.98 -3.35
N PRO A 48 -19.04 6.62 -2.09
CA PRO A 48 -19.08 7.59 -0.99
C PRO A 48 -18.04 8.70 -1.16
N SER A 49 -16.90 8.41 -1.80
CA SER A 49 -15.84 9.41 -2.01
C SER A 49 -16.18 10.42 -3.10
N LEU A 50 -16.89 9.99 -4.15
CA LEU A 50 -17.48 10.89 -5.14
C LEU A 50 -18.61 11.72 -4.53
N GLY A 51 -19.49 11.09 -3.73
CA GLY A 51 -20.54 11.81 -2.99
C GLY A 51 -19.98 12.88 -2.06
N LEU A 52 -18.91 12.57 -1.32
CA LEU A 52 -18.19 13.53 -0.48
C LEU A 52 -17.55 14.64 -1.33
N GLY A 53 -16.94 14.29 -2.46
CA GLY A 53 -16.38 15.27 -3.39
C GLY A 53 -17.43 16.25 -3.91
N ILE A 54 -18.59 15.75 -4.34
CA ILE A 54 -19.73 16.59 -4.77
C ILE A 54 -20.19 17.48 -3.62
N PHE A 55 -20.41 16.93 -2.43
CA PHE A 55 -20.87 17.68 -1.26
C PHE A 55 -19.92 18.82 -0.87
N LEU A 56 -18.60 18.56 -0.80
CA LEU A 56 -17.61 19.55 -0.38
C LEU A 56 -17.36 20.63 -1.44
N LEU A 57 -17.54 20.30 -2.72
CA LEU A 57 -17.36 21.24 -3.83
C LEU A 57 -18.65 21.98 -4.19
N TRP A 58 -19.82 21.51 -3.71
CA TRP A 58 -21.13 22.08 -4.01
C TRP A 58 -21.21 23.60 -3.76
N PRO A 59 -20.71 24.14 -2.64
CA PRO A 59 -20.78 25.57 -2.35
C PRO A 59 -19.92 26.44 -3.28
N LEU A 60 -18.95 25.85 -3.99
CA LEU A 60 -17.99 26.57 -4.82
C LEU A 60 -18.56 26.99 -6.19
N ARG A 61 -19.81 26.61 -6.51
CA ARG A 61 -20.53 27.00 -7.74
C ARG A 61 -19.66 26.90 -9.00
N LEU A 62 -19.07 25.73 -9.19
CA LEU A 62 -18.15 25.46 -10.29
C LEU A 62 -18.82 25.70 -11.65
N GLU A 63 -18.10 26.35 -12.56
CA GLU A 63 -18.56 26.59 -13.94
C GLU A 63 -18.72 25.29 -14.74
N GLY A 64 -18.09 24.19 -14.29
CA GLY A 64 -18.21 22.87 -14.91
C GLY A 64 -17.93 21.73 -13.94
N TRP A 65 -18.94 20.89 -13.70
CA TRP A 65 -18.82 19.71 -12.84
C TRP A 65 -18.16 18.51 -13.53
N LEU A 66 -18.33 18.38 -14.84
CA LEU A 66 -17.86 17.22 -15.59
C LEU A 66 -16.32 17.05 -15.52
N PRO A 67 -15.49 18.08 -15.73
CA PRO A 67 -14.03 17.94 -15.62
C PRO A 67 -13.57 17.57 -14.21
N VAL A 68 -14.26 18.10 -13.19
CA VAL A 68 -13.95 17.82 -11.79
C VAL A 68 -14.29 16.38 -11.42
N LEU A 69 -15.46 15.90 -11.83
CA LEU A 69 -15.85 14.50 -11.64
C LEU A 69 -14.92 13.55 -12.39
N ALA A 70 -14.58 13.88 -13.65
CA ALA A 70 -13.62 13.10 -14.43
C ALA A 70 -12.25 13.04 -13.74
N TYR A 71 -11.75 14.15 -13.22
CA TYR A 71 -10.52 14.19 -12.43
C TYR A 71 -10.61 13.27 -11.22
N LEU A 72 -11.66 13.39 -10.39
CA LEU A 72 -11.80 12.56 -9.20
C LEU A 72 -11.88 11.07 -9.52
N VAL A 73 -12.66 10.69 -10.55
CA VAL A 73 -12.76 9.29 -11.00
C VAL A 73 -11.41 8.75 -11.43
N VAL A 74 -10.67 9.49 -12.27
CA VAL A 74 -9.35 9.06 -12.75
C VAL A 74 -8.36 8.94 -11.59
N VAL A 75 -8.29 9.93 -10.70
CA VAL A 75 -7.35 9.92 -9.58
C VAL A 75 -7.67 8.82 -8.58
N TYR A 76 -8.94 8.65 -8.20
CA TYR A 76 -9.34 7.61 -7.25
C TYR A 76 -9.07 6.21 -7.80
N ASN A 77 -9.39 5.95 -9.06
CA ASN A 77 -9.09 4.65 -9.68
C ASN A 77 -7.59 4.45 -9.87
N GLY A 78 -6.82 5.47 -10.20
CA GLY A 78 -5.35 5.40 -10.26
C GLY A 78 -4.73 5.05 -8.91
N LEU A 79 -5.20 5.68 -7.83
CA LEU A 79 -4.76 5.38 -6.46
C LEU A 79 -5.17 3.97 -6.03
N GLY A 80 -6.42 3.58 -6.29
CA GLY A 80 -6.91 2.23 -6.00
C GLY A 80 -6.13 1.17 -6.77
N TYR A 81 -5.87 1.39 -8.05
CA TYR A 81 -5.06 0.52 -8.91
C TYR A 81 -3.64 0.37 -8.37
N GLY A 82 -2.97 1.49 -8.06
CA GLY A 82 -1.62 1.46 -7.48
C GLY A 82 -1.59 0.67 -6.16
N TYR A 83 -2.58 0.89 -5.30
CA TYR A 83 -2.70 0.17 -4.04
C TYR A 83 -2.98 -1.33 -4.23
N PHE A 84 -3.86 -1.71 -5.15
CA PHE A 84 -4.14 -3.11 -5.52
C PHE A 84 -2.88 -3.85 -5.95
N HIS A 85 -2.08 -3.24 -6.85
CA HIS A 85 -0.83 -3.84 -7.30
C HIS A 85 0.21 -3.94 -6.19
N PHE A 86 0.33 -2.90 -5.37
CA PHE A 86 1.22 -2.92 -4.21
C PHE A 86 0.88 -4.05 -3.23
N PHE A 87 -0.41 -4.23 -2.92
CA PHE A 87 -0.88 -5.31 -2.06
C PHE A 87 -0.64 -6.69 -2.69
N ASN A 88 -0.95 -6.84 -3.98
CA ASN A 88 -0.74 -8.10 -4.70
C ASN A 88 0.72 -8.51 -4.76
N LEU A 89 1.65 -7.58 -4.98
CA LEU A 89 3.08 -7.88 -4.97
C LEU A 89 3.52 -8.44 -3.60
N SER A 90 2.99 -7.87 -2.52
CA SER A 90 3.29 -8.31 -1.14
C SER A 90 2.73 -9.72 -0.85
N GLU A 91 1.48 -9.99 -1.26
CA GLU A 91 0.84 -11.30 -1.11
C GLU A 91 1.52 -12.37 -1.97
N THR A 92 1.81 -12.06 -3.23
CA THR A 92 2.49 -12.97 -4.15
C THR A 92 3.87 -13.36 -3.62
N ALA A 93 4.65 -12.41 -3.12
CA ALA A 93 5.95 -12.69 -2.52
C ALA A 93 5.84 -13.66 -1.33
N ARG A 94 4.82 -13.50 -0.48
CA ARG A 94 4.56 -14.40 0.66
C ARG A 94 4.16 -15.80 0.18
N ARG A 95 3.27 -15.92 -0.80
CA ARG A 95 2.85 -17.21 -1.37
C ARG A 95 4.02 -17.95 -2.00
N ILE A 96 4.85 -17.27 -2.78
CA ILE A 96 6.06 -17.86 -3.38
C ILE A 96 7.01 -18.37 -2.29
N ARG A 97 7.23 -17.57 -1.23
CA ARG A 97 8.06 -18.00 -0.10
C ARG A 97 7.51 -19.28 0.55
N LEU A 98 6.21 -19.32 0.86
CA LEU A 98 5.57 -20.51 1.46
C LEU A 98 5.68 -21.74 0.55
N LEU A 99 5.49 -21.58 -0.76
CA LEU A 99 5.63 -22.68 -1.73
C LEU A 99 7.06 -23.23 -1.77
N ILE A 100 8.07 -22.37 -1.71
CA ILE A 100 9.47 -22.79 -1.68
C ILE A 100 9.80 -23.54 -0.38
N GLU A 101 9.33 -23.04 0.78
CA GLU A 101 9.52 -23.71 2.07
C GLU A 101 8.94 -25.14 2.03
N VAL A 102 7.68 -25.27 1.59
CA VAL A 102 7.01 -26.57 1.45
C VAL A 102 7.74 -27.49 0.48
N TYR A 103 8.18 -26.98 -0.68
CA TYR A 103 8.93 -27.76 -1.67
C TYR A 103 10.25 -28.31 -1.11
N GLN A 104 10.94 -27.54 -0.26
CA GLN A 104 12.20 -27.93 0.36
C GLN A 104 12.03 -28.93 1.53
N GLY A 105 10.80 -29.38 1.82
CA GLY A 105 10.51 -30.26 2.95
C GLY A 105 10.66 -29.58 4.30
N VAL A 106 10.71 -28.24 4.27
CA VAL A 106 10.82 -27.36 5.43
C VAL A 106 9.37 -26.98 5.75
N GLY A 107 8.81 -27.49 6.84
CA GLY A 107 7.41 -27.21 7.19
C GLY A 107 7.11 -25.71 7.10
N ALA A 108 5.90 -25.33 6.65
CA ALA A 108 5.51 -23.94 6.45
C ALA A 108 5.87 -23.10 7.70
N GLY A 109 6.81 -22.17 7.57
CA GLY A 109 7.33 -21.38 8.69
C GLY A 109 8.64 -21.86 9.32
N THR A 110 9.40 -22.79 8.73
CA THR A 110 10.75 -23.16 9.22
C THR A 110 11.87 -22.58 8.35
N GLU A 111 12.93 -22.10 8.99
CA GLU A 111 13.90 -21.12 8.48
C GLU A 111 14.98 -21.65 7.51
N LYS A 112 14.70 -22.68 6.72
CA LYS A 112 15.74 -23.29 5.84
C LYS A 112 15.84 -22.68 4.44
N TYR A 113 15.54 -21.39 4.30
CA TYR A 113 15.90 -20.60 3.13
C TYR A 113 17.28 -20.00 3.38
N GLN A 114 18.38 -20.54 2.81
CA GLN A 114 19.76 -20.10 3.11
C GLN A 114 19.86 -18.55 3.26
N PRO A 115 19.82 -18.03 4.50
CA PRO A 115 19.51 -16.62 4.73
C PRO A 115 20.66 -15.72 4.30
N GLU A 116 21.88 -16.25 4.38
CA GLU A 116 23.13 -15.51 4.26
C GLU A 116 23.31 -14.91 2.86
N SER A 117 23.12 -15.71 1.80
CA SER A 117 23.29 -15.23 0.42
C SER A 117 22.19 -14.23 0.03
N MET A 118 20.98 -14.41 0.54
CA MET A 118 19.85 -13.54 0.23
C MET A 118 19.86 -12.24 1.03
N VAL A 119 20.28 -12.29 2.29
CA VAL A 119 20.52 -11.11 3.14
C VAL A 119 21.68 -10.31 2.59
N LYS A 120 22.79 -10.97 2.21
CA LYS A 120 23.93 -10.31 1.55
C LYS A 120 23.49 -9.60 0.26
N ASN A 121 22.79 -10.29 -0.64
CA ASN A 121 22.25 -9.67 -1.87
C ASN A 121 21.25 -8.53 -1.60
N ARG A 122 20.56 -8.52 -0.46
CA ARG A 122 19.67 -7.41 -0.07
C ARG A 122 20.46 -6.23 0.49
N ILE A 123 21.46 -6.49 1.33
CA ILE A 123 22.36 -5.49 1.87
C ILE A 123 23.14 -4.82 0.75
N ASP A 124 23.73 -5.59 -0.17
CA ASP A 124 24.49 -5.07 -1.31
C ASP A 124 23.62 -4.15 -2.18
N ARG A 125 22.35 -4.50 -2.40
CA ARG A 125 21.39 -3.63 -3.09
C ARG A 125 21.08 -2.36 -2.30
N LEU A 126 20.89 -2.46 -0.99
CA LEU A 126 20.63 -1.28 -0.15
C LEU A 126 21.84 -0.34 -0.08
N VAL A 127 23.06 -0.87 -0.11
CA VAL A 127 24.30 -0.10 -0.24
C VAL A 127 24.39 0.54 -1.63
N ALA A 128 24.15 -0.22 -2.71
CA ALA A 128 24.16 0.29 -4.08
C ALA A 128 23.10 1.38 -4.33
N MET A 129 21.94 1.30 -3.67
CA MET A 129 20.88 2.33 -3.71
C MET A 129 21.15 3.52 -2.77
N GLY A 130 22.30 3.55 -2.09
CA GLY A 130 22.67 4.61 -1.14
C GLY A 130 21.81 4.68 0.12
N GLN A 131 21.06 3.62 0.44
CA GLN A 131 20.21 3.53 1.63
C GLN A 131 20.98 3.08 2.86
N LEU A 132 22.01 2.25 2.66
CA LEU A 132 22.96 1.84 3.68
C LEU A 132 24.36 2.36 3.33
N GLU A 133 25.12 2.73 4.35
CA GLU A 133 26.54 3.03 4.26
C GLU A 133 27.30 1.99 5.08
N GLU A 134 28.29 1.36 4.46
CA GLU A 134 29.15 0.39 5.12
C GLU A 134 30.37 1.10 5.72
N GLY A 135 30.60 0.91 7.02
CA GLY A 135 31.74 1.47 7.73
C GLY A 135 32.18 0.58 8.88
N GLN A 136 33.46 0.21 8.91
CA GLN A 136 34.08 -0.61 9.97
C GLN A 136 33.31 -1.92 10.28
N GLY A 137 32.87 -2.64 9.24
CA GLY A 137 32.13 -3.89 9.39
C GLY A 137 30.71 -3.73 9.96
N LYS A 138 30.16 -2.51 9.97
CA LYS A 138 28.78 -2.22 10.40
C LYS A 138 28.07 -1.40 9.31
N TYR A 139 26.76 -1.63 9.17
CA TYR A 139 25.91 -0.88 8.24
C TYR A 139 25.16 0.24 8.98
N ARG A 140 25.14 1.45 8.42
CA ARG A 140 24.36 2.59 8.93
C ARG A 140 23.32 3.02 7.89
N VAL A 141 22.11 3.36 8.34
CA VAL A 141 21.05 3.86 7.47
C VAL A 141 21.32 5.32 7.11
N LYS A 142 21.44 5.60 5.81
CA LYS A 142 21.70 6.94 5.28
C LYS A 142 20.42 7.64 4.81
N GLY A 143 19.48 6.89 4.22
CA GLY A 143 18.21 7.40 3.72
C GLY A 143 17.06 7.31 4.74
N ARG A 144 16.54 8.46 5.20
CA ARG A 144 15.37 8.49 6.12
C ARG A 144 14.03 8.24 5.41
N LEU A 145 13.95 8.53 4.11
CA LEU A 145 12.69 8.47 3.35
C LEU A 145 12.19 7.03 3.16
N LEU A 146 13.05 6.13 2.69
CA LEU A 146 12.71 4.71 2.55
C LEU A 146 12.58 4.02 3.91
N LEU A 147 13.34 4.45 4.93
CA LEU A 147 13.14 3.98 6.30
C LEU A 147 11.75 4.34 6.82
N ASN A 148 11.31 5.59 6.65
CA ASN A 148 9.98 6.02 7.07
C ASN A 148 8.87 5.29 6.29
N ALA A 149 9.04 5.10 4.98
CA ALA A 149 8.12 4.28 4.18
C ALA A 149 8.06 2.83 4.70
N ALA A 150 9.20 2.23 5.02
CA ALA A 150 9.26 0.89 5.60
C ALA A 150 8.54 0.81 6.95
N LEU A 151 8.70 1.81 7.83
CA LEU A 151 8.01 1.88 9.12
C LEU A 151 6.48 2.02 8.96
N VAL A 152 6.02 2.83 8.01
CA VAL A 152 4.59 2.95 7.68
C VAL A 152 4.03 1.63 7.16
N LEU A 153 4.77 0.95 6.28
CA LEU A 153 4.38 -0.37 5.77
C LEU A 153 4.37 -1.43 6.87
N GLU A 154 5.31 -1.38 7.82
CA GLU A 154 5.36 -2.29 8.95
C GLU A 154 4.17 -2.07 9.90
N LEU A 155 3.82 -0.82 10.18
CA LEU A 155 2.60 -0.48 10.90
C LEU A 155 1.37 -1.00 10.15
N TYR A 156 1.31 -0.80 8.84
CA TYR A 156 0.20 -1.26 8.02
C TYR A 156 0.08 -2.80 8.00
N LYS A 157 1.21 -3.50 7.95
CA LYS A 157 1.26 -4.97 8.05
C LYS A 157 0.71 -5.46 9.39
N LYS A 158 1.09 -4.82 10.51
CA LYS A 158 0.53 -5.11 11.84
C LYS A 158 -0.97 -4.85 11.88
N LEU A 159 -1.44 -3.79 11.22
CA LEU A 159 -2.87 -3.53 11.09
C LEU A 159 -3.59 -4.61 10.28
N LEU A 160 -2.97 -5.19 9.26
CA LEU A 160 -3.56 -6.30 8.50
C LEU A 160 -3.55 -7.67 9.21
N GLY A 161 -2.92 -7.78 10.38
CA GLY A 161 -2.87 -9.04 11.15
C GLY A 161 -1.83 -10.04 10.65
N PHE A 162 -0.73 -9.54 10.09
CA PHE A 162 0.36 -10.32 9.51
C PHE A 162 1.69 -10.20 10.26
#